data_AF-A0A2A2Q3C4-F1
#
_entry.id   AF-A0A2A2Q3C4-F1
#
_cell.length_a   1.000
_cell.length_b   1.000
_cell.length_c   1.000
_cell.angle_alpha   90.00
_cell.angle_beta   90.00
_cell.angle_gamma   90.00
#
_symmetry.space_group_name_H-M   'P 1'
#
loop_
_entity.id
_entity.type
_entity.pdbx_description
1 polymer ?
#
loop_
_entity_poly.entity_id
_entity_poly.type
_entity_poly.pdbx_seq_one_letter_code
_entity_poly.pdbx_strand_id
1 'polypeptide(L)'
;MRLPRIKSDGIAHYHCLSRIAGQEHVFGDVEKEFFVNLLQKLRAFHGVEILTYCVMSNHFHLLLEMPDALTTADLDREEIIRRVGILYGRDAVEALRGELSRVDATQRLQREEEIFDRYRSQMGDLSVFMKQLKQRFSIWFNRRMRRKGTLWEDRFKSLLVESEDKALLTVAAYIDLNPLRAGIVTRIEDYRWCGYASAVAGDQEARKGLGRIFDRAYWVSGEDHAANWKDTGASYRLLLYGEGEIREFVEPGGRPSRPGFTREQVQEEIARGGKLPLGQVLRIKVRYLSDGVALGSTVFVEEVFERNRARFRSRRTSGARRMGGADWGDLRVIRALRADPFA
;
A
#
# COMPACT_ATOMS: atom_id res chain seq x y z
N MET A 1 26.98 3.10 -1.59
CA MET A 1 26.00 2.26 -2.32
C MET A 1 24.75 2.09 -1.45
N ARG A 2 23.54 2.35 -1.97
CA ARG A 2 22.28 2.18 -1.21
C ARG A 2 21.86 0.70 -1.24
N LEU A 3 21.52 0.14 -0.08
CA LEU A 3 21.14 -1.27 0.04
C LEU A 3 19.85 -1.59 -0.75
N PRO A 4 19.71 -2.84 -1.25
CA PRO A 4 18.45 -3.36 -1.79
C PRO A 4 17.31 -3.21 -0.77
N ARG A 5 16.05 -3.26 -1.21
CA ARG A 5 14.91 -3.27 -0.28
C ARG A 5 14.90 -4.58 0.53
N ILE A 6 14.27 -4.54 1.70
CA ILE A 6 13.96 -5.76 2.44
C ILE A 6 12.78 -6.40 1.72
N LYS A 7 12.89 -7.69 1.44
CA LYS A 7 11.84 -8.52 0.84
C LYS A 7 11.52 -9.67 1.81
N SER A 8 10.34 -10.24 1.69
CA SER A 8 9.93 -11.47 2.36
C SER A 8 9.84 -12.60 1.33
N ASP A 9 10.01 -13.84 1.78
CA ASP A 9 10.00 -15.04 0.92
C ASP A 9 8.58 -15.59 0.66
N GLY A 10 7.57 -15.03 1.31
CA GLY A 10 6.14 -15.36 1.13
C GLY A 10 5.27 -14.14 0.82
N ILE A 11 3.95 -14.29 1.00
CA ILE A 11 3.01 -13.17 0.91
C ILE A 11 3.48 -12.04 1.84
N ALA A 12 3.55 -10.83 1.30
CA ALA A 12 4.14 -9.71 2.01
C ALA A 12 3.46 -8.39 1.71
N HIS A 13 3.28 -7.58 2.75
CA HIS A 13 2.57 -6.32 2.65
C HIS A 13 3.53 -5.13 2.69
N TYR A 14 3.31 -4.17 1.80
CA TYR A 14 4.16 -3.00 1.70
C TYR A 14 3.34 -1.73 1.60
N HIS A 15 3.61 -0.79 2.49
CA HIS A 15 3.24 0.60 2.25
C HIS A 15 4.31 1.28 1.40
N CYS A 16 3.93 1.63 0.17
CA CYS A 16 4.77 2.30 -0.80
C CYS A 16 4.41 3.77 -0.96
N LEU A 17 5.42 4.62 -1.03
CA LEU A 17 5.27 6.06 -1.21
C LEU A 17 6.26 6.56 -2.27
N SER A 18 5.78 7.37 -3.21
CA SER A 18 6.64 8.10 -4.15
C SER A 18 6.18 9.54 -4.31
N ARG A 19 7.13 10.46 -4.41
CA ARG A 19 6.92 11.90 -4.55
C ARG A 19 7.41 12.40 -5.90
N ILE A 20 6.76 13.46 -6.37
CA ILE A 20 7.12 14.19 -7.58
C ILE A 20 8.32 15.09 -7.28
N ALA A 21 9.26 15.16 -8.23
CA ALA A 21 10.43 16.01 -8.11
C ALA A 21 10.02 17.48 -7.95
N GLY A 22 10.76 18.23 -7.14
CA GLY A 22 10.44 19.65 -6.87
C GLY A 22 9.14 19.88 -6.09
N GLN A 23 8.49 18.81 -5.59
CA GLN A 23 7.18 18.85 -4.92
C GLN A 23 6.05 19.43 -5.78
N GLU A 24 6.23 19.44 -7.11
CA GLU A 24 5.25 19.96 -8.07
C GLU A 24 3.90 19.21 -7.98
N HIS A 25 2.82 19.96 -8.15
CA HIS A 25 1.45 19.44 -8.10
C HIS A 25 0.98 18.93 -9.48
N VAL A 26 1.61 17.87 -9.97
CA VAL A 26 1.31 17.31 -11.30
C VAL A 26 0.03 16.48 -11.37
N PHE A 27 -0.46 15.98 -10.23
CA PHE A 27 -1.66 15.15 -10.21
C PHE A 27 -2.92 16.03 -10.18
N GLY A 28 -3.38 16.45 -11.36
CA GLY A 28 -4.75 16.90 -11.60
C GLY A 28 -5.73 15.73 -11.68
N ASP A 29 -7.01 15.98 -11.93
CA ASP A 29 -8.01 14.90 -11.96
C ASP A 29 -7.79 13.94 -13.13
N VAL A 30 -7.40 14.45 -14.31
CA VAL A 30 -7.08 13.60 -15.47
C VAL A 30 -5.86 12.72 -15.18
N GLU A 31 -4.85 13.28 -14.52
CA GLU A 31 -3.63 12.55 -14.17
C GLU A 31 -3.89 11.51 -13.08
N LYS A 32 -4.74 11.80 -12.09
CA LYS A 32 -5.15 10.82 -11.09
C LYS A 32 -6.00 9.71 -11.71
N GLU A 33 -6.92 10.03 -12.61
CA GLU A 33 -7.73 9.06 -13.35
C GLU A 33 -6.84 8.11 -14.16
N PHE A 34 -5.89 8.66 -14.92
CA PHE A 34 -4.95 7.85 -15.67
C PHE A 34 -4.09 6.98 -14.73
N PHE A 35 -3.62 7.54 -13.62
CA PHE A 35 -2.80 6.83 -12.65
C PHE A 35 -3.53 5.64 -12.02
N VAL A 36 -4.78 5.83 -11.56
CA VAL A 36 -5.59 4.76 -10.96
C VAL A 36 -5.89 3.66 -11.99
N ASN A 37 -6.24 4.02 -13.23
CA ASN A 37 -6.45 3.05 -14.29
C ASN A 37 -5.18 2.25 -14.63
N LEU A 38 -4.02 2.93 -14.71
CA LEU A 38 -2.73 2.28 -14.91
C LEU A 38 -2.38 1.34 -13.74
N LEU A 39 -2.64 1.79 -12.51
CA LEU A 39 -2.42 1.04 -11.30
C LEU A 39 -3.22 -0.27 -11.29
N GLN A 40 -4.50 -0.24 -11.69
CA GLN A 40 -5.33 -1.45 -11.81
C GLN A 40 -4.86 -2.41 -12.92
N LYS A 41 -4.40 -1.89 -14.06
CA LYS A 41 -3.81 -2.75 -15.11
C LYS A 41 -2.54 -3.45 -14.64
N LEU A 42 -1.70 -2.72 -13.89
CA LEU A 42 -0.48 -3.29 -13.32
C LEU A 42 -0.78 -4.27 -12.19
N ARG A 43 -1.81 -4.01 -11.36
CA ARG A 43 -2.32 -4.96 -10.35
C ARG A 43 -2.55 -6.33 -10.98
N ALA A 44 -3.40 -6.37 -12.02
CA ALA A 44 -3.74 -7.59 -12.72
C ALA A 44 -2.54 -8.25 -13.41
N PHE A 45 -1.69 -7.50 -14.10
CA PHE A 45 -0.54 -8.08 -14.79
C PHE A 45 0.51 -8.66 -13.82
N HIS A 46 0.79 -7.96 -12.72
CA HIS A 46 1.82 -8.39 -11.76
C HIS A 46 1.31 -9.43 -10.75
N GLY A 47 0.00 -9.67 -10.69
CA GLY A 47 -0.61 -10.53 -9.66
C GLY A 47 -0.50 -9.95 -8.26
N VAL A 48 -0.35 -8.63 -8.14
CA VAL A 48 -0.25 -7.90 -6.88
C VAL A 48 -1.65 -7.49 -6.46
N GLU A 49 -1.97 -7.50 -5.17
CA GLU A 49 -3.24 -6.94 -4.69
C GLU A 49 -3.04 -5.54 -4.10
N ILE A 50 -4.01 -4.66 -4.37
CA ILE A 50 -4.02 -3.30 -3.82
C ILE A 50 -5.03 -3.30 -2.68
N LEU A 51 -4.53 -3.24 -1.45
CA LEU A 51 -5.39 -3.25 -0.26
C LEU A 51 -6.05 -1.89 -0.05
N THR A 52 -5.30 -0.80 -0.23
CA THR A 52 -5.84 0.56 -0.35
C THR A 52 -4.80 1.47 -1.00
N TYR A 53 -5.19 2.68 -1.38
CA TYR A 53 -4.31 3.69 -1.97
C TYR A 53 -4.79 5.10 -1.66
N CYS A 54 -3.92 6.09 -1.87
CA CYS A 54 -4.31 7.50 -1.90
C CYS A 54 -3.39 8.27 -2.86
N VAL A 55 -3.95 8.92 -3.88
CA VAL A 55 -3.20 9.75 -4.83
C VAL A 55 -3.40 11.22 -4.47
N MET A 56 -2.35 11.87 -3.99
CA MET A 56 -2.33 13.31 -3.66
C MET A 56 -1.86 14.12 -4.87
N SER A 57 -1.87 15.45 -4.78
CA SER A 57 -1.47 16.34 -5.87
C SER A 57 0.01 16.22 -6.29
N ASN A 58 0.91 15.85 -5.37
CA ASN A 58 2.36 15.76 -5.61
C ASN A 58 3.01 14.44 -5.15
N HIS A 59 2.21 13.47 -4.69
CA HIS A 59 2.70 12.16 -4.26
C HIS A 59 1.57 11.14 -4.20
N PHE A 60 1.89 9.86 -4.04
CA PHE A 60 0.89 8.83 -3.83
C PHE A 60 1.34 7.83 -2.78
N HIS A 61 0.38 7.17 -2.17
CA HIS A 61 0.52 6.11 -1.19
C HIS A 61 -0.20 4.86 -1.68
N LEU A 62 0.44 3.68 -1.58
CA LEU A 62 -0.16 2.39 -1.88
C LEU A 62 0.07 1.44 -0.71
N LEU A 63 -0.93 0.67 -0.30
CA LEU A 63 -0.76 -0.53 0.51
C LEU A 63 -0.95 -1.74 -0.40
N LEU A 64 0.11 -2.49 -0.61
CA LEU A 64 0.17 -3.60 -1.56
C LEU A 64 0.35 -4.91 -0.81
N GLU A 65 -0.34 -5.95 -1.24
CA GLU A 65 -0.04 -7.34 -0.90
C GLU A 65 0.65 -7.97 -2.11
N MET A 66 1.92 -8.35 -1.92
CA MET A 66 2.71 -9.04 -2.93
C MET A 66 2.47 -10.54 -2.80
N PRO A 67 2.22 -11.26 -3.90
CA PRO A 67 2.13 -12.72 -3.87
C PRO A 67 3.49 -13.32 -3.51
N ASP A 68 3.48 -14.57 -3.06
CA ASP A 68 4.73 -15.34 -2.99
C ASP A 68 5.22 -15.71 -4.40
N ALA A 69 6.48 -16.15 -4.48
CA ALA A 69 7.10 -16.51 -5.76
C ALA A 69 6.41 -17.68 -6.45
N LEU A 70 5.90 -18.65 -5.67
CA LEU A 70 5.25 -19.86 -6.18
C LEU A 70 3.95 -19.51 -6.93
N THR A 71 3.14 -18.62 -6.37
CA THR A 71 1.89 -18.13 -6.96
C THR A 71 2.10 -17.56 -8.38
N THR A 72 3.27 -16.97 -8.64
CA THR A 72 3.60 -16.42 -9.96
C THR A 72 4.30 -17.41 -10.89
N ALA A 73 4.92 -18.45 -10.35
CA ALA A 73 5.60 -19.47 -11.14
C ALA A 73 4.59 -20.41 -11.83
N ASP A 74 3.50 -20.75 -11.15
CA ASP A 74 2.53 -21.75 -11.60
C ASP A 74 1.42 -21.20 -12.54
N LEU A 75 1.62 -20.00 -13.10
CA LEU A 75 0.64 -19.41 -14.01
C LEU A 75 0.58 -20.17 -15.34
N ASP A 76 -0.63 -20.57 -15.72
CA ASP A 76 -0.88 -21.24 -16.99
C ASP A 76 -0.81 -20.26 -18.20
N ARG A 77 -0.77 -20.86 -19.40
CA ARG A 77 -0.67 -20.15 -20.69
C ARG A 77 -1.78 -19.11 -20.87
N GLU A 78 -3.03 -19.44 -20.56
CA GLU A 78 -4.15 -18.55 -20.82
C GLU A 78 -4.20 -17.41 -19.80
N GLU A 79 -3.80 -17.65 -18.55
CA GLU A 79 -3.67 -16.62 -17.53
C GLU A 79 -2.57 -15.61 -17.87
N ILE A 80 -1.41 -16.07 -18.39
CA ILE A 80 -0.36 -15.16 -18.88
C ILE A 80 -0.88 -14.30 -20.04
N ILE A 81 -1.53 -14.91 -21.02
CA ILE A 81 -2.10 -14.18 -22.17
C ILE A 81 -3.15 -13.16 -21.71
N ARG A 82 -4.03 -13.53 -20.78
CA ARG A 82 -5.04 -12.64 -20.19
C ARG A 82 -4.37 -11.44 -19.52
N ARG A 83 -3.36 -11.67 -18.68
CA ARG A 83 -2.59 -10.60 -18.01
C ARG A 83 -1.89 -9.67 -19.01
N VAL A 84 -1.28 -10.23 -20.05
CA VAL A 84 -0.66 -9.45 -21.14
C VAL A 84 -1.71 -8.56 -21.81
N GLY A 85 -2.89 -9.09 -22.11
CA GLY A 85 -3.99 -8.33 -22.70
C GLY A 85 -4.44 -7.15 -21.85
N ILE A 86 -4.51 -7.31 -20.54
CA ILE A 86 -4.93 -6.23 -19.63
C ILE A 86 -3.95 -5.04 -19.65
N LEU A 87 -2.64 -5.30 -19.62
CA LEU A 87 -1.63 -4.24 -19.53
C LEU A 87 -1.19 -3.69 -20.89
N TYR A 88 -0.98 -4.56 -21.88
CA TYR A 88 -0.38 -4.21 -23.17
C TYR A 88 -1.40 -4.10 -24.31
N GLY A 89 -2.62 -4.63 -24.12
CA GLY A 89 -3.70 -4.53 -25.11
C GLY A 89 -3.72 -5.65 -26.14
N ARG A 90 -4.66 -5.55 -27.08
CA ARG A 90 -4.98 -6.59 -28.07
C ARG A 90 -3.81 -6.93 -28.99
N ASP A 91 -3.11 -5.92 -29.50
CA ASP A 91 -2.01 -6.13 -30.45
C ASP A 91 -0.86 -6.94 -29.82
N ALA A 92 -0.60 -6.75 -28.53
CA ALA A 92 0.38 -7.53 -27.80
C ALA A 92 -0.06 -9.00 -27.60
N VAL A 93 -1.35 -9.23 -27.39
CA VAL A 93 -1.93 -10.59 -27.34
C VAL A 93 -1.83 -11.28 -28.69
N GLU A 94 -2.14 -10.57 -29.77
CA GLU A 94 -2.04 -11.11 -31.13
C GLU A 94 -0.59 -11.47 -31.48
N ALA A 95 0.36 -10.59 -31.17
CA ALA A 95 1.78 -10.87 -31.33
C ALA A 95 2.23 -12.08 -30.50
N LEU A 96 1.80 -12.19 -29.25
CA LEU A 96 2.13 -13.32 -28.38
C LEU A 96 1.52 -14.64 -28.90
N ARG A 97 0.24 -14.65 -29.27
CA ARG A 97 -0.40 -15.85 -29.84
C ARG A 97 0.27 -16.27 -31.14
N GLY A 98 0.69 -15.32 -31.98
CA GLY A 98 1.47 -15.60 -33.18
C GLY A 98 2.85 -16.20 -32.91
N GLU A 99 3.54 -15.77 -31.85
CA GLU A 99 4.80 -16.39 -31.40
C GLU A 99 4.55 -17.83 -30.93
N LEU A 100 3.50 -18.05 -30.12
CA LEU A 100 3.13 -19.37 -29.59
C LEU A 100 2.71 -20.36 -30.68
N SER A 101 1.93 -19.94 -31.68
CA SER A 101 1.55 -20.83 -32.79
C SER A 101 2.76 -21.34 -33.59
N ARG A 102 3.84 -20.56 -33.68
CA ARG A 102 5.10 -21.01 -34.31
C ARG A 102 5.84 -22.02 -33.43
N VAL A 103 5.76 -21.87 -32.11
CA VAL A 103 6.32 -22.83 -31.16
C VAL A 103 5.55 -24.15 -31.22
N ASP A 104 4.22 -24.10 -31.21
CA ASP A 104 3.34 -25.27 -31.33
C ASP A 104 3.65 -26.06 -32.62
N ALA A 105 3.82 -25.36 -33.75
CA ALA A 105 4.16 -25.98 -35.04
C ALA A 105 5.56 -26.62 -35.08
N THR A 106 6.49 -26.16 -34.24
CA THR A 106 7.88 -26.67 -34.19
C THR A 106 8.15 -27.55 -32.98
N GLN A 107 7.15 -27.76 -32.10
CA GLN A 107 7.22 -28.53 -30.85
C GLN A 107 8.39 -28.12 -29.93
N ARG A 108 8.77 -26.83 -29.95
CA ARG A 108 9.91 -26.31 -29.17
C ARG A 108 9.49 -25.89 -27.77
N LEU A 109 9.19 -26.87 -26.89
CA LEU A 109 8.74 -26.62 -25.52
C LEU A 109 9.63 -25.64 -24.73
N GLN A 110 10.96 -25.74 -24.89
CA GLN A 110 11.90 -24.81 -24.23
C GLN A 110 11.68 -23.35 -24.65
N ARG A 111 11.27 -23.12 -25.91
CA ARG A 111 11.01 -21.78 -26.42
C ARG A 111 9.72 -21.19 -25.86
N GLU A 112 8.69 -22.01 -25.62
CA GLU A 112 7.46 -21.59 -24.95
C GLU A 112 7.76 -21.11 -23.53
N GLU A 113 8.56 -21.87 -22.80
CA GLU A 113 8.96 -21.51 -21.43
C GLU A 113 9.77 -20.21 -21.41
N GLU A 114 10.74 -20.03 -22.32
CA GLU A 114 11.46 -18.76 -22.46
C GLU A 114 10.52 -17.56 -22.71
N ILE A 115 9.46 -17.75 -23.51
CA ILE A 115 8.49 -16.70 -23.80
C ILE A 115 7.74 -16.31 -22.53
N PHE A 116 7.26 -17.29 -21.77
CA PHE A 116 6.50 -17.06 -20.54
C PHE A 116 7.37 -16.54 -19.40
N ASP A 117 8.61 -16.99 -19.28
CA ASP A 117 9.57 -16.50 -18.30
C ASP A 117 9.86 -15.00 -18.44
N ARG A 118 9.83 -14.46 -19.67
CA ARG A 118 9.92 -13.00 -19.88
C ARG A 118 8.78 -12.24 -19.20
N TYR A 119 7.61 -12.85 -19.05
CA TYR A 119 6.47 -12.25 -18.36
C TYR A 119 6.47 -12.58 -16.88
N ARG A 120 6.64 -13.85 -16.49
CA ARG A 120 6.66 -14.30 -15.08
C ARG A 120 7.73 -13.58 -14.27
N SER A 121 8.93 -13.38 -14.83
CA SER A 121 10.02 -12.66 -14.16
C SER A 121 9.71 -11.20 -13.82
N GLN A 122 8.65 -10.63 -14.40
CA GLN A 122 8.18 -9.28 -14.06
C GLN A 122 7.18 -9.28 -12.90
N MET A 123 6.48 -10.41 -12.67
CA MET A 123 5.39 -10.54 -11.71
C MET A 123 5.91 -10.81 -10.29
N GLY A 124 5.10 -10.51 -9.28
CA GLY A 124 5.47 -10.78 -7.87
C GLY A 124 6.63 -9.95 -7.30
N ASP A 125 7.26 -9.08 -8.09
CA ASP A 125 8.37 -8.23 -7.62
C ASP A 125 7.95 -6.78 -7.40
N LEU A 126 8.01 -6.32 -6.14
CA LEU A 126 7.62 -4.96 -5.75
C LEU A 126 8.40 -3.88 -6.49
N SER A 127 9.70 -4.09 -6.71
CA SER A 127 10.54 -3.11 -7.39
C SER A 127 10.26 -3.06 -8.89
N VAL A 128 9.93 -4.19 -9.52
CA VAL A 128 9.49 -4.21 -10.92
C VAL A 128 8.13 -3.56 -11.07
N PHE A 129 7.15 -3.89 -10.22
CA PHE A 129 5.83 -3.26 -10.19
C PHE A 129 5.93 -1.74 -10.09
N MET A 130 6.64 -1.24 -9.07
CA MET A 130 6.80 0.20 -8.84
C MET A 130 7.61 0.89 -9.94
N LYS A 131 8.59 0.20 -10.55
CA LYS A 131 9.33 0.72 -11.71
C LYS A 131 8.39 0.91 -12.89
N GLN A 132 7.58 -0.08 -13.23
CA GLN A 132 6.65 0.01 -14.36
C GLN A 132 5.58 1.07 -14.14
N LEU A 133 4.99 1.15 -12.94
CA LEU A 133 4.01 2.18 -12.59
C LEU A 133 4.58 3.58 -12.81
N LYS A 134 5.74 3.86 -12.21
CA LYS A 134 6.40 5.16 -12.31
C LYS A 134 6.85 5.48 -13.74
N GLN A 135 7.39 4.51 -14.46
CA GLN A 135 7.90 4.71 -15.82
C GLN A 135 6.77 4.97 -16.82
N ARG A 136 5.71 4.16 -16.80
CA ARG A 136 4.57 4.31 -17.71
C ARG A 136 3.84 5.61 -17.47
N PHE A 137 3.63 5.99 -16.20
CA PHE A 137 3.06 7.29 -15.86
C PHE A 137 3.95 8.45 -16.35
N SER A 138 5.26 8.39 -16.12
CA SER A 138 6.21 9.39 -16.63
C SER A 138 6.14 9.54 -18.14
N ILE A 139 6.14 8.44 -18.88
CA ILE A 139 6.10 8.46 -20.36
C ILE A 139 4.80 9.12 -20.84
N TRP A 140 3.66 8.69 -20.29
CA TRP A 140 2.35 9.26 -20.64
C TRP A 140 2.28 10.76 -20.30
N PHE A 141 2.64 11.13 -19.07
CA PHE A 141 2.57 12.52 -18.60
C PHE A 141 3.55 13.42 -19.36
N ASN A 142 4.78 12.96 -19.61
CA ASN A 142 5.77 13.68 -20.42
C ASN A 142 5.22 13.99 -21.82
N ARG A 143 4.62 12.97 -22.47
CA ARG A 143 4.05 13.11 -23.82
C ARG A 143 2.88 14.09 -23.83
N ARG A 144 1.96 13.96 -22.87
CA ARG A 144 0.78 14.82 -22.72
C ARG A 144 1.18 16.28 -22.51
N MET A 145 2.14 16.52 -21.62
CA MET A 145 2.60 17.88 -21.25
C MET A 145 3.71 18.41 -22.14
N ARG A 146 4.09 17.69 -23.21
CA ARG A 146 5.22 18.02 -24.12
C ARG A 146 6.53 18.34 -23.38
N ARG A 147 6.76 17.70 -22.23
CA ARG A 147 7.94 17.91 -21.40
C ARG A 147 8.93 16.75 -21.55
N LYS A 148 10.18 16.99 -21.16
CA LYS A 148 11.25 16.00 -21.08
C LYS A 148 11.86 16.03 -19.66
N GLY A 149 12.49 14.93 -19.25
CA GLY A 149 13.20 14.84 -17.97
C GLY A 149 12.54 13.94 -16.93
N THR A 150 13.10 13.96 -15.73
CA THR A 150 12.64 13.16 -14.59
C THR A 150 11.32 13.72 -14.04
N LEU A 151 10.46 12.83 -13.56
CA LEU A 151 9.20 13.21 -12.89
C LEU A 151 9.25 12.97 -11.39
N TRP A 152 10.04 11.99 -10.97
CA TRP A 152 10.06 11.48 -9.61
C TRP A 152 11.33 11.94 -8.91
N GLU A 153 11.20 12.29 -7.63
CA GLU A 153 12.31 12.81 -6.82
C GLU A 153 13.41 11.76 -6.60
N ASP A 154 13.05 10.64 -5.97
CA ASP A 154 13.96 9.54 -5.65
C ASP A 154 13.30 8.19 -5.96
N ARG A 155 13.98 7.10 -5.64
CA ARG A 155 13.38 5.77 -5.51
C ARG A 155 12.20 5.83 -4.54
N PHE A 156 11.18 5.00 -4.79
CA PHE A 156 10.04 4.91 -3.88
C PHE A 156 10.47 4.42 -2.48
N LYS A 157 9.81 4.90 -1.44
CA LYS A 157 9.92 4.34 -0.08
C LYS A 157 9.01 3.12 0.02
N SER A 158 9.43 2.15 0.83
CA SER A 158 8.66 0.94 1.12
C SER A 158 8.84 0.58 2.60
N LEU A 159 7.73 0.53 3.33
CA LEU A 159 7.64 -0.01 4.68
C LEU A 159 7.06 -1.42 4.57
N LEU A 160 7.79 -2.43 5.03
CA LEU A 160 7.25 -3.79 5.18
C LEU A 160 6.27 -3.79 6.37
N VAL A 161 5.08 -4.33 6.19
CA VAL A 161 4.02 -4.34 7.20
C VAL A 161 3.69 -5.78 7.55
N GLU A 162 3.56 -6.09 8.84
CA GLU A 162 3.10 -7.41 9.30
C GLU A 162 1.68 -7.69 8.80
N SER A 163 1.44 -8.92 8.38
CA SER A 163 0.18 -9.37 7.79
C SER A 163 -0.97 -9.45 8.78
N GLU A 164 -0.68 -9.52 10.08
CA GLU A 164 -1.64 -9.83 11.14
C GLU A 164 -1.91 -8.63 12.06
N ASP A 165 -3.01 -8.72 12.81
CA ASP A 165 -3.44 -7.77 13.83
C ASP A 165 -3.72 -6.33 13.32
N LYS A 166 -3.06 -5.35 13.94
CA LYS A 166 -3.36 -3.92 13.87
C LYS A 166 -2.49 -3.21 12.85
N ALA A 167 -1.42 -3.83 12.36
CA ALA A 167 -0.44 -3.16 11.51
C ALA A 167 -1.06 -2.76 10.16
N LEU A 168 -1.70 -3.68 9.45
CA LEU A 168 -2.37 -3.40 8.17
C LEU A 168 -3.48 -2.37 8.31
N LEU A 169 -4.39 -2.54 9.29
CA LEU A 169 -5.50 -1.60 9.51
C LEU A 169 -5.00 -0.20 9.85
N THR A 170 -3.99 -0.08 10.70
CA THR A 170 -3.37 1.20 11.07
C THR A 170 -2.78 1.90 9.85
N VAL A 171 -2.06 1.15 9.01
CA VAL A 171 -1.43 1.70 7.79
C VAL A 171 -2.47 2.05 6.74
N ALA A 172 -3.49 1.23 6.55
CA ALA A 172 -4.58 1.50 5.62
C ALA A 172 -5.33 2.77 6.02
N ALA A 173 -5.76 2.86 7.28
CA ALA A 173 -6.42 4.07 7.80
C ALA A 173 -5.51 5.30 7.67
N TYR A 174 -4.22 5.17 7.96
CA TYR A 174 -3.25 6.24 7.72
C TYR A 174 -3.25 6.67 6.24
N ILE A 175 -3.27 5.74 5.29
CA ILE A 175 -3.27 6.07 3.86
C ILE A 175 -4.55 6.80 3.46
N ASP A 176 -5.72 6.26 3.81
CA ASP A 176 -7.02 6.82 3.43
C ASP A 176 -7.31 8.17 4.09
N LEU A 177 -6.73 8.45 5.27
CA LEU A 177 -6.86 9.73 5.97
C LEU A 177 -6.00 10.86 5.37
N ASN A 178 -5.09 10.61 4.42
CA ASN A 178 -4.22 11.66 3.85
C ASN A 178 -4.97 12.92 3.34
N PRO A 179 -6.08 12.80 2.59
CA PRO A 179 -6.81 13.95 2.07
C PRO A 179 -7.44 14.79 3.19
N LEU A 180 -7.96 14.13 4.23
CA LEU A 180 -8.48 14.78 5.44
C LEU A 180 -7.35 15.52 6.17
N ARG A 181 -6.19 14.87 6.36
CA ARG A 181 -5.02 15.49 7.01
C ARG A 181 -4.48 16.70 6.26
N ALA A 182 -4.58 16.69 4.93
CA ALA A 182 -4.17 17.79 4.08
C ALA A 182 -5.21 18.92 4.00
N GLY A 183 -6.37 18.77 4.65
CA GLY A 183 -7.46 19.76 4.60
C GLY A 183 -8.14 19.87 3.24
N ILE A 184 -8.00 18.86 2.37
CA ILE A 184 -8.58 18.87 1.02
C ILE A 184 -10.09 18.58 1.10
N VAL A 185 -10.49 17.72 2.02
CA VAL A 185 -11.88 17.32 2.26
C VAL A 185 -12.17 17.31 3.75
N THR A 186 -13.43 17.45 4.13
CA THR A 186 -13.92 17.30 5.51
C THR A 186 -14.41 15.88 5.80
N ARG A 187 -14.73 15.11 4.77
CA ARG A 187 -15.11 13.70 4.84
C ARG A 187 -14.29 12.92 3.82
N ILE A 188 -13.77 11.76 4.20
CA ILE A 188 -12.88 10.95 3.36
C ILE A 188 -13.62 10.45 2.11
N GLU A 189 -14.92 10.17 2.23
CA GLU A 189 -15.79 9.73 1.14
C GLU A 189 -15.86 10.74 -0.01
N ASP A 190 -15.57 12.03 0.26
CA ASP A 190 -15.60 13.09 -0.74
C ASP A 190 -14.30 13.12 -1.58
N TYR A 191 -13.28 12.36 -1.21
CA TYR A 191 -12.02 12.27 -1.95
C TYR A 191 -11.94 11.02 -2.82
N ARG A 192 -12.47 11.11 -4.05
CA ARG A 192 -12.51 10.02 -5.04
C ARG A 192 -11.19 9.25 -5.23
N TRP A 193 -10.04 9.89 -5.00
CA TRP A 193 -8.71 9.35 -5.32
C TRP A 193 -8.05 8.58 -4.16
N CYS A 194 -8.85 7.99 -3.27
CA CYS A 194 -8.40 7.02 -2.26
C CYS A 194 -9.23 5.73 -2.26
N GLY A 195 -8.66 4.66 -1.70
CA GLY A 195 -9.25 3.33 -1.70
C GLY A 195 -10.59 3.28 -0.97
N TYR A 196 -10.70 3.94 0.19
CA TYR A 196 -11.95 3.97 0.94
C TYR A 196 -13.09 4.62 0.18
N ALA A 197 -12.87 5.81 -0.39
CA ALA A 197 -13.88 6.50 -1.17
C ALA A 197 -14.31 5.69 -2.41
N SER A 198 -13.35 5.04 -3.09
CA SER A 198 -13.64 4.14 -4.21
C SER A 198 -14.55 2.97 -3.78
N ALA A 199 -14.25 2.34 -2.64
CA ALA A 199 -15.04 1.23 -2.12
C ALA A 199 -16.46 1.65 -1.71
N VAL A 200 -16.61 2.83 -1.10
CA VAL A 200 -17.91 3.45 -0.79
C VAL A 200 -18.70 3.71 -2.08
N ALA A 201 -18.03 4.18 -3.14
CA ALA A 201 -18.63 4.43 -4.45
C ALA A 201 -19.01 3.16 -5.24
N GLY A 202 -18.67 1.97 -4.75
CA GLY A 202 -19.07 0.70 -5.37
C GLY A 202 -17.98 -0.05 -6.14
N ASP A 203 -16.73 0.42 -6.09
CA ASP A 203 -15.60 -0.29 -6.71
C ASP A 203 -15.34 -1.62 -6.00
N GLN A 204 -15.58 -2.72 -6.73
CA GLN A 204 -15.44 -4.08 -6.21
C GLN A 204 -13.99 -4.43 -5.87
N GLU A 205 -13.01 -3.90 -6.60
CA GLU A 205 -11.60 -4.19 -6.33
C GLU A 205 -11.14 -3.43 -5.08
N ALA A 206 -11.61 -2.21 -4.87
CA ALA A 206 -11.34 -1.47 -3.64
C ALA A 206 -12.00 -2.15 -2.42
N ARG A 207 -13.22 -2.68 -2.56
CA ARG A 207 -13.90 -3.46 -1.52
C ARG A 207 -13.14 -4.75 -1.18
N LYS A 208 -12.69 -5.49 -2.20
CA LYS A 208 -11.84 -6.68 -2.00
C LYS A 208 -10.54 -6.34 -1.29
N GLY A 209 -9.89 -5.24 -1.68
CA GLY A 209 -8.65 -4.77 -1.05
C GLY A 209 -8.81 -4.51 0.44
N LEU A 210 -9.86 -3.76 0.83
CA LEU A 210 -10.16 -3.52 2.23
C LEU A 210 -10.64 -4.79 2.95
N GLY A 211 -11.47 -5.62 2.30
CA GLY A 211 -11.94 -6.90 2.84
C GLY A 211 -10.78 -7.82 3.23
N ARG A 212 -9.76 -7.95 2.38
CA ARG A 212 -8.54 -8.72 2.68
C ARG A 212 -7.80 -8.26 3.92
N ILE A 213 -7.88 -6.98 4.27
CA ILE A 213 -7.30 -6.47 5.52
C ILE A 213 -8.09 -7.02 6.71
N PHE A 214 -9.42 -7.03 6.61
CA PHE A 214 -10.32 -7.50 7.67
C PHE A 214 -10.32 -9.02 7.82
N ASP A 215 -10.19 -9.79 6.73
CA ASP A 215 -10.02 -11.25 6.78
C ASP A 215 -8.80 -11.69 7.61
N ARG A 216 -7.85 -10.77 7.84
CA ARG A 216 -6.63 -11.00 8.65
C ARG A 216 -6.69 -10.36 10.04
N ALA A 217 -7.77 -9.65 10.38
CA ALA A 217 -7.95 -8.98 11.66
C ALA A 217 -8.77 -9.87 12.60
N TYR A 218 -8.09 -10.57 13.52
CA TYR A 218 -8.69 -11.59 14.40
C TYR A 218 -9.85 -11.13 15.30
N TRP A 219 -10.04 -9.82 15.51
CA TRP A 219 -11.13 -9.29 16.33
C TRP A 219 -12.39 -8.93 15.53
N VAL A 220 -12.40 -9.12 14.21
CA VAL A 220 -13.59 -8.92 13.38
C VAL A 220 -14.14 -10.28 12.98
N SER A 221 -15.36 -10.57 13.43
CA SER A 221 -16.07 -11.79 13.07
C SER A 221 -16.71 -11.66 11.69
N GLY A 222 -16.54 -12.69 10.86
CA GLY A 222 -17.14 -12.76 9.52
C GLY A 222 -16.28 -13.58 8.55
N GLU A 223 -16.95 -14.37 7.70
CA GLU A 223 -16.32 -14.98 6.53
C GLU A 223 -16.56 -14.08 5.31
N ASP A 224 -15.54 -13.89 4.47
CA ASP A 224 -15.59 -13.12 3.22
C ASP A 224 -16.01 -11.64 3.40
N HIS A 225 -15.11 -10.85 4.01
CA HIS A 225 -15.32 -9.42 4.24
C HIS A 225 -15.45 -8.61 2.95
N ALA A 226 -14.99 -9.15 1.82
CA ALA A 226 -15.15 -8.53 0.51
C ALA A 226 -16.60 -8.64 0.02
N ALA A 227 -17.22 -9.80 0.17
CA ALA A 227 -18.64 -10.01 -0.13
C ALA A 227 -19.55 -9.25 0.83
N ASN A 228 -19.18 -9.16 2.12
CA ASN A 228 -19.94 -8.42 3.13
C ASN A 228 -19.49 -6.97 3.30
N TRP A 229 -19.48 -6.19 2.21
CA TRP A 229 -19.04 -4.79 2.24
C TRP A 229 -19.83 -3.91 3.23
N LYS A 230 -21.11 -4.20 3.46
CA LYS A 230 -21.95 -3.39 4.37
C LYS A 230 -21.33 -3.34 5.77
N ASP A 231 -20.93 -4.50 6.29
CA ASP A 231 -20.38 -4.63 7.63
C ASP A 231 -18.90 -4.23 7.66
N THR A 232 -18.10 -4.68 6.68
CA THR A 232 -16.69 -4.29 6.51
C THR A 232 -16.53 -2.77 6.40
N GLY A 233 -17.34 -2.14 5.57
CA GLY A 233 -17.35 -0.70 5.36
C GLY A 233 -17.81 0.07 6.59
N ALA A 234 -18.73 -0.48 7.39
CA ALA A 234 -19.15 0.09 8.66
C ALA A 234 -18.01 0.02 9.70
N SER A 235 -17.40 -1.15 9.88
CA SER A 235 -16.27 -1.35 10.79
C SER A 235 -15.07 -0.47 10.42
N TYR A 236 -14.76 -0.37 9.13
CA TYR A 236 -13.69 0.50 8.66
C TYR A 236 -14.02 1.99 8.86
N ARG A 237 -15.27 2.40 8.66
CA ARG A 237 -15.72 3.77 8.96
C ARG A 237 -15.56 4.11 10.44
N LEU A 238 -15.89 3.17 11.32
CA LEU A 238 -15.66 3.31 12.76
C LEU A 238 -14.17 3.50 13.08
N LEU A 239 -13.27 2.79 12.39
CA LEU A 239 -11.82 2.99 12.54
C LEU A 239 -11.36 4.39 12.06
N LEU A 240 -11.87 4.87 10.92
CA LEU A 240 -11.47 6.15 10.34
C LEU A 240 -11.98 7.36 11.14
N TYR A 241 -13.22 7.28 11.63
CA TYR A 241 -13.89 8.39 12.30
C TYR A 241 -13.94 8.25 13.82
N GLY A 242 -13.82 7.04 14.35
CA GLY A 242 -13.78 6.78 15.79
C GLY A 242 -12.47 7.26 16.40
N GLU A 243 -12.59 7.98 17.51
CA GLU A 243 -11.48 8.16 18.42
C GLU A 243 -11.22 6.79 19.06
N GLY A 244 -9.99 6.29 18.91
CA GLY A 244 -9.60 4.95 19.29
C GLY A 244 -10.18 4.48 20.62
N GLU A 245 -11.18 3.63 20.53
CA GLU A 245 -11.33 2.47 21.37
C GLU A 245 -11.74 1.36 20.42
N ILE A 246 -10.82 0.41 20.19
CA ILE A 246 -11.25 -0.96 19.95
C ILE A 246 -11.86 -1.40 21.28
N ARG A 247 -13.07 -0.91 21.59
CA ARG A 247 -13.93 -1.58 22.55
C ARG A 247 -14.53 -2.73 21.78
N GLU A 248 -14.34 -3.94 22.30
CA GLU A 248 -15.22 -5.06 22.00
C GLU A 248 -16.66 -4.52 21.92
N PHE A 249 -17.33 -4.84 20.80
CA PHE A 249 -18.77 -4.68 20.56
C PHE A 249 -19.54 -3.97 21.69
N VAL A 250 -19.80 -2.66 21.55
CA VAL A 250 -20.74 -1.98 22.45
C VAL A 250 -22.14 -2.08 21.85
N GLU A 251 -23.06 -2.63 22.65
CA GLU A 251 -24.49 -2.75 22.38
C GLU A 251 -25.15 -1.42 21.93
N PRO A 252 -26.29 -1.47 21.21
CA PRO A 252 -26.92 -0.28 20.63
C PRO A 252 -27.43 0.68 21.71
N GLY A 253 -26.92 1.92 21.77
CA GLY A 253 -27.48 2.98 22.64
C GLY A 253 -26.52 4.07 23.14
N GLY A 254 -25.21 4.00 22.85
CA GLY A 254 -24.24 5.00 23.31
C GLY A 254 -24.34 6.36 22.60
N ARG A 255 -24.29 7.46 23.38
CA ARG A 255 -24.21 8.84 22.84
C ARG A 255 -22.88 9.07 22.10
N PRO A 256 -22.86 9.83 20.99
CA PRO A 256 -21.60 10.18 20.31
C PRO A 256 -20.75 11.13 21.19
N SER A 257 -19.44 10.87 21.26
CA SER A 257 -18.47 11.69 22.00
C SER A 257 -17.68 12.66 21.09
N ARG A 258 -17.22 13.73 21.74
CA ARG A 258 -16.62 15.03 21.36
C ARG A 258 -15.70 15.10 20.12
N PRO A 259 -15.56 16.29 19.50
CA PRO A 259 -14.61 16.53 18.39
C PRO A 259 -13.14 16.44 18.86
N GLY A 260 -12.28 15.86 18.02
CA GLY A 260 -10.84 15.66 18.30
C GLY A 260 -10.02 16.95 18.36
N PHE A 261 -8.78 16.83 18.85
CA PHE A 261 -7.86 17.94 19.11
C PHE A 261 -7.35 18.65 17.83
N THR A 262 -7.16 19.97 17.88
CA THR A 262 -6.46 20.76 16.85
C THR A 262 -4.96 20.43 16.84
N ARG A 263 -4.26 20.88 15.78
CA ARG A 263 -2.80 20.67 15.65
C ARG A 263 -2.01 21.29 16.81
N GLU A 264 -2.47 22.43 17.30
CA GLU A 264 -1.90 23.14 18.45
C GLU A 264 -2.13 22.34 19.74
N GLN A 265 -3.33 21.78 19.93
CA GLN A 265 -3.65 20.94 21.08
C GLN A 265 -2.87 19.61 21.07
N VAL A 266 -2.63 19.03 19.90
CA VAL A 266 -1.73 17.88 19.71
C VAL A 266 -0.30 18.24 20.13
N GLN A 267 0.21 19.40 19.70
CA GLN A 267 1.55 19.86 20.06
C GLN A 267 1.68 20.15 21.56
N GLU A 268 0.66 20.73 22.18
CA GLU A 268 0.60 20.97 23.63
C GLU A 268 0.58 19.66 24.42
N GLU A 269 -0.20 18.67 23.99
CA GLU A 269 -0.28 17.36 24.66
C GLU A 269 1.04 16.59 24.55
N ILE A 270 1.69 16.63 23.36
CA ILE A 270 3.04 16.10 23.15
C ILE A 270 4.06 16.82 24.04
N ALA A 271 3.98 18.15 24.15
CA ALA A 271 4.86 18.96 24.99
C ALA A 271 4.69 18.67 26.49
N ARG A 272 3.49 18.26 26.92
CA ARG A 272 3.20 17.80 28.29
C ARG A 272 3.58 16.34 28.55
N GLY A 273 4.08 15.62 27.55
CA GLY A 273 4.45 14.21 27.65
C GLY A 273 3.27 13.24 27.60
N GLY A 274 2.08 13.72 27.18
CA GLY A 274 0.89 12.89 26.97
C GLY A 274 1.01 11.97 25.77
N LYS A 275 0.22 10.88 25.75
CA LYS A 275 0.11 9.96 24.60
C LYS A 275 -1.23 10.17 23.93
N LEU A 276 -1.21 10.46 22.62
CA LEU A 276 -2.43 10.58 21.83
C LEU A 276 -3.02 9.19 21.51
N PRO A 277 -4.36 9.03 21.56
CA PRO A 277 -5.06 7.86 21.03
C PRO A 277 -4.75 7.60 19.55
N LEU A 278 -4.68 6.33 19.14
CA LEU A 278 -4.30 5.94 17.79
C LEU A 278 -5.17 6.60 16.70
N GLY A 279 -6.49 6.64 16.88
CA GLY A 279 -7.40 7.27 15.91
C GLY A 279 -7.12 8.76 15.68
N GLN A 280 -6.61 9.47 16.69
CA GLN A 280 -6.23 10.87 16.58
C GLN A 280 -4.84 11.03 15.93
N VAL A 281 -3.92 10.11 16.20
CA VAL A 281 -2.56 10.09 15.63
C VAL A 281 -2.59 9.84 14.13
N LEU A 282 -3.54 9.04 13.67
CA LEU A 282 -3.74 8.79 12.23
C LEU A 282 -4.28 10.04 11.50
N ARG A 283 -4.76 11.07 12.21
CA ARG A 283 -5.17 12.36 11.66
C ARG A 283 -4.06 13.41 11.61
N ILE A 284 -2.86 13.05 12.06
CA ILE A 284 -1.66 13.87 11.88
C ILE A 284 -0.61 13.11 11.06
N LYS A 285 0.34 13.84 10.50
CA LYS A 285 1.42 13.24 9.72
C LYS A 285 2.36 12.50 10.67
N VAL A 286 2.61 11.22 10.40
CA VAL A 286 3.50 10.39 11.23
C VAL A 286 4.53 9.71 10.36
N ARG A 287 5.80 9.96 10.67
CA ARG A 287 6.91 9.44 9.87
C ARG A 287 7.20 7.96 10.07
N TYR A 288 6.78 7.37 11.20
CA TYR A 288 7.01 5.94 11.46
C TYR A 288 6.35 5.07 10.38
N LEU A 289 5.16 5.48 9.93
CA LEU A 289 4.38 4.77 8.92
C LEU A 289 4.93 4.94 7.50
N SER A 290 6.03 5.68 7.28
CA SER A 290 6.69 5.78 5.97
C SER A 290 8.21 5.52 6.00
N ASP A 291 8.88 5.84 7.10
CA ASP A 291 10.34 5.79 7.25
C ASP A 291 10.81 4.63 8.15
N GLY A 292 9.89 3.88 8.76
CA GLY A 292 10.15 2.84 9.77
C GLY A 292 10.83 1.57 9.25
N VAL A 293 10.93 1.37 7.93
CA VAL A 293 11.49 0.20 7.21
C VAL A 293 10.68 -1.10 7.37
N ALA A 294 10.32 -1.48 8.59
CA ALA A 294 9.35 -2.55 8.89
C ALA A 294 8.48 -2.13 10.09
N LEU A 295 7.19 -2.50 10.08
CA LEU A 295 6.19 -2.18 11.10
C LEU A 295 5.36 -3.43 11.43
N GLY A 296 5.22 -3.75 12.71
CA GLY A 296 4.43 -4.88 13.19
C GLY A 296 4.66 -5.13 14.67
N SER A 297 4.32 -6.33 15.13
CA SER A 297 4.60 -6.86 16.46
C SER A 297 6.10 -6.86 16.76
N THR A 298 6.43 -7.03 18.03
CA THR A 298 7.84 -7.16 18.43
C THR A 298 8.47 -8.39 17.77
N VAL A 299 7.75 -9.51 17.70
CA VAL A 299 8.24 -10.76 17.11
C VAL A 299 8.57 -10.57 15.62
N PHE A 300 7.62 -10.04 14.85
CA PHE A 300 7.81 -9.79 13.43
C PHE A 300 9.00 -8.87 13.14
N VAL A 301 9.12 -7.77 13.88
CA VAL A 301 10.20 -6.81 13.64
C VAL A 301 11.57 -7.40 13.99
N GLU A 302 11.66 -8.24 15.03
CA GLU A 302 12.89 -8.97 15.37
C GLU A 302 13.24 -10.02 14.30
N GLU A 303 12.27 -10.77 13.79
CA GLU A 303 12.53 -11.71 12.68
C GLU A 303 13.06 -11.00 11.44
N VAL A 304 12.44 -9.88 11.05
CA VAL A 304 12.90 -9.07 9.91
C VAL A 304 14.32 -8.56 10.17
N PHE A 305 14.64 -8.19 11.41
CA PHE A 305 15.97 -7.75 11.79
C PHE A 305 17.02 -8.86 11.68
N GLU A 306 16.74 -10.05 12.21
CA GLU A 306 17.66 -11.18 12.19
C GLU A 306 17.91 -11.69 10.76
N ARG A 307 16.86 -11.85 9.96
CA ARG A 307 17.00 -12.22 8.53
C ARG A 307 17.83 -11.20 7.74
N ASN A 308 17.91 -9.96 8.22
CA ASN A 308 18.64 -8.87 7.58
C ASN A 308 19.84 -8.39 8.42
N ARG A 309 20.38 -9.22 9.31
CA ARG A 309 21.39 -8.83 10.31
C ARG A 309 22.61 -8.13 9.74
N ALA A 310 23.08 -8.60 8.58
CA ALA A 310 24.22 -8.04 7.84
C ALA A 310 24.02 -6.56 7.42
N ARG A 311 22.78 -6.09 7.37
CA ARG A 311 22.43 -4.70 6.99
C ARG A 311 22.54 -3.71 8.15
N PHE A 312 22.76 -4.21 9.38
CA PHE A 312 22.77 -3.40 10.59
C PHE A 312 24.15 -3.42 11.26
N ARG A 313 24.46 -2.36 12.01
CA ARG A 313 25.74 -2.25 12.74
C ARG A 313 25.92 -3.44 13.69
N SER A 314 27.14 -3.95 13.80
CA SER A 314 27.47 -5.10 14.68
C SER A 314 27.02 -4.89 16.13
N ARG A 315 27.14 -3.67 16.66
CA ARG A 315 26.71 -3.32 18.03
C ARG A 315 25.19 -3.34 18.27
N ARG A 316 24.37 -3.44 17.22
CA ARG A 316 22.91 -3.49 17.36
C ARG A 316 22.50 -4.93 17.69
N THR A 317 21.99 -5.15 18.90
CA THR A 317 21.60 -6.47 19.41
C THR A 317 20.11 -6.78 19.29
N SER A 318 19.28 -5.79 18.94
CA SER A 318 17.83 -5.96 18.72
C SER A 318 17.31 -5.04 17.62
N GLY A 319 16.26 -5.49 16.94
CA GLY A 319 15.57 -4.84 15.84
C GLY A 319 14.41 -3.95 16.28
N ALA A 320 13.57 -4.41 17.19
CA ALA A 320 12.32 -3.75 17.55
C ALA A 320 12.59 -2.46 18.33
N ARG A 321 11.96 -1.37 17.89
CA ARG A 321 11.99 -0.07 18.57
C ARG A 321 10.57 0.38 18.85
N ARG A 322 10.36 0.90 20.06
CA ARG A 322 9.11 1.56 20.45
C ARG A 322 8.94 2.84 19.64
N MET A 323 7.70 3.12 19.29
CA MET A 323 7.29 4.35 18.62
C MET A 323 6.88 5.37 19.69
N GLY A 324 7.44 6.57 19.64
CA GLY A 324 7.13 7.65 20.58
C GLY A 324 5.91 8.46 20.13
N GLY A 325 5.44 9.33 21.03
CA GLY A 325 4.44 10.36 20.73
C GLY A 325 2.98 9.93 20.74
N ALA A 326 2.69 8.63 20.88
CA ALA A 326 1.33 8.10 20.91
C ALA A 326 1.26 6.74 21.60
N ASP A 327 0.05 6.28 21.88
CA ASP A 327 -0.19 4.89 22.24
C ASP A 327 -0.29 4.01 20.99
N TRP A 328 0.84 3.45 20.60
CA TRP A 328 0.95 2.51 19.49
C TRP A 328 0.68 1.05 19.91
N GLY A 329 0.34 0.81 21.19
CA GLY A 329 0.24 -0.52 21.76
C GLY A 329 1.51 -1.34 21.54
N ASP A 330 1.35 -2.53 20.96
CA ASP A 330 2.44 -3.46 20.70
C ASP A 330 3.15 -3.27 19.36
N LEU A 331 2.72 -2.30 18.56
CA LEU A 331 3.40 -1.98 17.31
C LEU A 331 4.82 -1.46 17.56
N ARG A 332 5.75 -1.94 16.74
CA ARG A 332 7.17 -1.61 16.74
C ARG A 332 7.62 -1.31 15.32
N VAL A 333 8.72 -0.58 15.23
CA VAL A 333 9.44 -0.37 13.96
C VAL A 333 10.88 -0.83 14.05
N ILE A 334 11.47 -1.24 12.93
CA ILE A 334 12.90 -1.60 12.89
C ILE A 334 13.82 -0.37 12.91
N ARG A 335 13.32 0.82 12.55
CA ARG A 335 14.10 2.07 12.64
C ARG A 335 13.34 3.11 13.46
N ALA A 336 13.85 3.40 14.65
CA ALA A 336 13.44 4.58 15.40
C ALA A 336 13.77 5.86 14.59
N LEU A 337 12.87 6.83 14.65
CA LEU A 337 13.09 8.14 14.06
C LEU A 337 14.11 8.92 14.90
N ARG A 338 15.04 9.62 14.24
CA ARG A 338 16.04 10.48 14.88
C ARG A 338 15.57 11.93 15.08
N ALA A 339 14.43 12.26 14.49
CA ALA A 339 13.80 13.58 14.52
C ALA A 339 12.34 13.40 14.98
N ASP A 340 11.66 14.51 15.26
CA ASP A 340 10.26 14.53 15.70
C ASP A 340 9.38 13.64 14.78
N PRO A 341 8.68 12.63 15.36
CA PRO A 341 7.79 11.74 14.61
C PRO A 341 6.63 12.45 13.90
N PHE A 342 6.27 13.66 14.33
CA PHE A 342 5.11 14.42 13.84
C PHE A 342 5.46 15.58 12.89
N ALA A 343 6.72 15.67 12.46
CA ALA A 343 7.20 16.70 11.54
C ALA A 343 6.85 16.45 10.05
#